data_AF-A0A7X6HND1-F1
#
_entry.id   AF-A0A7X6HND1-F1
#
_cell.length_a   1.000
_cell.length_b   1.000
_cell.length_c   1.000
_cell.angle_alpha   90.00
_cell.angle_beta   90.00
_cell.angle_gamma   90.00
#
_symmetry.space_group_name_H-M   'P 1'
#
loop_
_entity.id
_entity.type
_entity.pdbx_description
1 polymer ?
#
loop_
_entity_poly.entity_id
_entity_poly.type
_entity_poly.pdbx_seq_one_letter_code
_entity_poly.pdbx_strand_id
1 'polypeptide(L)'
;MNQGYTEILNNPLVCAELKQAWEDSQPGVTGGHEEGGFILKDSAGNLSVVRWSVGNQNSIVLPAHPKCKIGEGAIVASFHTHPNTGGDYLQEPSETDKRAVRDDPDLKGASYIGEFVISQAKIYLIAPNGQVSEISDTSIILG
;
A
#
# COMPACT_ATOMS: atom_id res chain seq x y z
N MET A 1 -7.43 16.67 -9.08
CA MET A 1 -7.78 15.23 -9.05
C MET A 1 -6.56 14.47 -9.52
N ASN A 2 -5.85 13.79 -8.62
CA ASN A 2 -4.63 13.05 -8.94
C ASN A 2 -5.01 11.80 -9.75
N GLN A 3 -4.75 11.80 -11.05
CA GLN A 3 -5.05 10.67 -11.96
C GLN A 3 -4.08 9.48 -11.81
N GLY A 4 -3.01 9.62 -11.01
CA GLY A 4 -1.92 8.64 -10.95
C GLY A 4 -2.29 7.30 -10.29
N TYR A 5 -3.24 7.27 -9.34
CA TYR A 5 -3.62 5.99 -8.70
C TYR A 5 -4.40 5.08 -9.64
N THR A 6 -5.16 5.63 -10.59
CA THR A 6 -5.94 4.84 -11.56
C THR A 6 -5.03 4.07 -12.51
N GLU A 7 -3.89 4.66 -12.93
CA GLU A 7 -2.89 3.94 -13.73
C GLU A 7 -2.36 2.71 -12.98
N ILE A 8 -2.07 2.88 -11.69
CA ILE A 8 -1.51 1.82 -10.85
C ILE A 8 -2.55 0.72 -10.59
N LEU A 9 -3.78 1.09 -10.19
CA LEU A 9 -4.85 0.14 -9.87
C LEU A 9 -5.59 -0.43 -11.08
N ASN A 10 -5.30 0.03 -12.30
CA ASN A 10 -5.75 -0.64 -13.53
C ASN A 10 -4.68 -1.59 -14.10
N ASN A 11 -3.48 -1.63 -13.49
CA ASN A 11 -2.44 -2.55 -13.92
C ASN A 11 -2.73 -3.96 -13.37
N PRO A 12 -2.91 -4.98 -14.22
CA PRO A 12 -3.29 -6.32 -13.78
C PRO A 12 -2.21 -7.01 -12.94
N LEU A 13 -0.92 -6.72 -13.17
CA LEU A 13 0.17 -7.24 -12.34
C LEU A 13 0.09 -6.66 -10.93
N VAL A 14 -0.11 -5.35 -10.81
CA VAL A 14 -0.27 -4.71 -9.50
C VAL A 14 -1.48 -5.29 -8.78
N CYS A 15 -2.63 -5.39 -9.44
CA CYS A 15 -3.85 -5.92 -8.81
C CYS A 15 -3.67 -7.36 -8.32
N ALA A 16 -3.01 -8.22 -9.12
CA ALA A 16 -2.72 -9.59 -8.71
C ALA A 16 -1.82 -9.64 -7.47
N GLU A 17 -0.81 -8.79 -7.38
CA GLU A 17 0.09 -8.71 -6.21
C GLU A 17 -0.58 -8.13 -4.97
N LEU A 18 -1.47 -7.13 -5.14
CA LEU A 18 -2.29 -6.61 -4.04
C LEU A 18 -3.30 -7.66 -3.55
N LYS A 19 -3.88 -8.44 -4.47
CA LYS A 19 -4.77 -9.56 -4.13
C LYS A 19 -4.02 -10.63 -3.35
N GLN A 20 -2.84 -11.02 -3.81
CA GLN A 20 -1.99 -11.97 -3.10
C GLN A 20 -1.62 -11.42 -1.71
N ALA A 21 -1.34 -10.11 -1.59
CA ALA A 21 -1.15 -9.46 -0.28
C ALA A 21 -2.30 -9.72 0.68
N TRP A 22 -3.50 -9.47 0.17
CA TRP A 22 -4.71 -9.56 0.95
C TRP A 22 -4.97 -11.00 1.35
N GLU A 23 -4.78 -11.97 0.45
CA GLU A 23 -4.93 -13.39 0.78
C GLU A 23 -3.88 -13.87 1.80
N ASP A 24 -2.61 -13.48 1.60
CA ASP A 24 -1.50 -13.84 2.49
C ASP A 24 -1.69 -13.26 3.90
N SER A 25 -2.29 -12.07 4.01
CA SER A 25 -2.60 -11.40 5.28
C SER A 25 -3.62 -12.15 6.15
N GLN A 26 -4.28 -13.18 5.61
CA GLN A 26 -5.29 -14.02 6.28
C GLN A 26 -6.43 -13.20 6.92
N PRO A 27 -7.24 -12.53 6.11
CA PRO A 27 -8.26 -11.61 6.59
C PRO A 27 -9.35 -12.35 7.35
N GLY A 28 -9.72 -11.80 8.50
CA GLY A 28 -10.68 -12.43 9.41
C GLY A 28 -10.95 -11.55 10.61
N VAL A 29 -11.87 -11.97 11.48
CA VAL A 29 -12.25 -11.20 12.67
C VAL A 29 -11.04 -10.89 13.57
N THR A 30 -10.09 -11.84 13.63
CA THR A 30 -8.81 -11.70 14.33
C THR A 30 -7.81 -12.70 13.73
N GLY A 31 -6.52 -12.53 14.06
CA GLY A 31 -5.45 -13.45 13.68
C GLY A 31 -4.78 -13.16 12.34
N GLY A 32 -5.25 -12.16 11.59
CA GLY A 32 -4.58 -11.66 10.40
C GLY A 32 -3.31 -10.89 10.75
N HIS A 33 -2.38 -10.84 9.80
CA HIS A 33 -1.12 -10.10 9.90
C HIS A 33 -0.96 -9.15 8.73
N GLU A 34 -0.42 -7.96 9.00
CA GLU A 34 -0.24 -6.97 7.95
C GLU A 34 0.79 -7.46 6.92
N GLU A 35 0.46 -7.19 5.68
CA GLU A 35 1.23 -7.49 4.48
C GLU A 35 1.42 -6.19 3.71
N GLY A 36 2.61 -5.95 3.15
CA GLY A 36 2.91 -4.67 2.49
C GLY A 36 3.96 -4.77 1.38
N GLY A 37 4.18 -3.66 0.69
CA GLY A 37 5.11 -3.61 -0.42
C GLY A 37 5.28 -2.24 -1.07
N PHE A 38 6.24 -2.17 -1.98
CA PHE A 38 6.43 -1.04 -2.88
C PHE A 38 5.97 -1.37 -4.28
N ILE A 39 5.35 -0.39 -4.94
CA ILE A 39 5.05 -0.40 -6.37
C ILE A 39 6.09 0.48 -7.05
N LEU A 40 6.87 -0.13 -7.94
CA LEU A 40 7.97 0.51 -8.64
C LEU A 40 7.58 0.82 -10.08
N LYS A 41 8.19 1.88 -10.64
CA LYS A 41 8.16 2.19 -12.07
C LYS A 41 9.59 2.30 -12.59
N ASP A 42 9.89 1.53 -13.64
CA ASP A 42 11.19 1.60 -14.31
C ASP A 42 11.27 2.77 -15.31
N SER A 43 12.43 2.96 -15.95
CA SER A 43 12.65 4.01 -16.94
C SER A 43 11.89 3.82 -18.25
N ALA A 44 11.43 2.60 -18.54
CA ALA A 44 10.55 2.28 -19.66
C ALA A 44 9.06 2.47 -19.31
N GLY A 45 8.75 2.77 -18.05
CA GLY A 45 7.40 2.98 -17.55
C GLY A 45 6.68 1.71 -17.11
N ASN A 46 7.36 0.56 -17.05
CA ASN A 46 6.76 -0.68 -16.58
C ASN A 46 6.60 -0.64 -15.06
N LEU A 47 5.49 -1.20 -14.58
CA LEU A 47 5.22 -1.36 -13.15
C LEU A 47 5.63 -2.74 -12.65
N SER A 48 6.17 -2.78 -11.44
CA SER A 48 6.45 -4.01 -10.70
C SER A 48 6.16 -3.83 -9.21
N VAL A 49 6.04 -4.94 -8.48
CA VAL A 49 5.80 -4.93 -7.04
C VAL A 49 6.95 -5.62 -6.32
N VAL A 50 7.39 -5.02 -5.22
CA VAL A 50 8.36 -5.60 -4.28
C VAL A 50 7.69 -5.73 -2.93
N ARG A 51 7.41 -6.98 -2.53
CA ARG A 51 6.86 -7.35 -1.22
C ARG A 51 7.86 -7.04 -0.11
N TRP A 52 7.37 -6.54 1.01
CA TRP A 52 8.16 -6.43 2.23
C TRP A 52 8.27 -7.80 2.89
N SER A 53 9.36 -8.03 3.62
CA SER A 53 9.45 -9.23 4.45
C SER A 53 8.36 -9.18 5.53
N VAL A 54 7.69 -10.31 5.74
CA VAL A 54 6.74 -10.48 6.86
C VAL A 54 7.46 -10.09 8.16
N GLY A 55 6.89 -9.15 8.92
CA GLY A 55 7.42 -8.80 10.23
C GLY A 55 6.86 -9.71 11.32
N ASN A 56 6.97 -9.30 12.59
CA ASN A 56 6.41 -10.07 13.70
C ASN A 56 4.99 -9.60 14.01
N GLN A 57 4.05 -10.53 14.12
CA GLN A 57 2.64 -10.27 14.48
C GLN A 57 1.98 -9.24 13.54
N ASN A 58 1.61 -8.08 14.05
CA ASN A 58 0.95 -6.98 13.36
C ASN A 58 1.95 -5.91 12.88
N SER A 59 3.23 -6.25 12.74
CA SER A 59 4.24 -5.33 12.23
C SER A 59 4.76 -5.80 10.88
N ILE A 60 4.98 -4.83 10.00
CA ILE A 60 5.74 -4.99 8.76
C ILE A 60 7.07 -4.24 8.90
N VAL A 61 8.14 -4.82 8.35
CA VAL A 61 9.44 -4.16 8.34
C VAL A 61 9.56 -3.40 7.03
N LEU A 62 9.47 -2.07 7.10
CA LEU A 62 9.69 -1.20 5.95
C LEU A 62 11.15 -1.30 5.50
N PRO A 63 11.44 -1.82 4.28
CA PRO A 63 12.81 -1.90 3.78
C PRO A 63 13.39 -0.51 3.55
N ALA A 64 14.70 -0.34 3.67
CA ALA A 64 15.36 0.92 3.35
C ALA A 64 15.14 1.32 1.88
N HIS A 65 14.78 2.58 1.65
CA HIS A 65 14.32 3.07 0.34
C HIS A 65 14.84 4.48 0.03
N PRO A 66 16.17 4.73 0.14
CA PRO A 66 16.72 6.06 0.02
C PRO A 66 16.33 6.72 -1.31
N LYS A 67 15.93 8.00 -1.25
CA LYS A 67 15.53 8.79 -2.42
C LYS A 67 14.33 8.19 -3.19
N CYS A 68 13.40 7.54 -2.49
CA CYS A 68 12.17 6.99 -3.07
C CYS A 68 12.43 5.92 -4.13
N LYS A 69 13.41 5.03 -3.89
CA LYS A 69 13.84 4.03 -4.88
C LYS A 69 14.18 2.68 -4.26
N ILE A 70 13.96 1.62 -5.04
CA ILE A 70 14.52 0.28 -4.82
C ILE A 70 15.35 -0.08 -6.05
N GLY A 71 16.66 -0.21 -5.88
CA GLY A 71 17.59 -0.38 -7.00
C GLY A 71 17.48 0.81 -7.98
N GLU A 72 17.21 0.51 -9.24
CA GLU A 72 16.98 1.53 -10.27
C GLU A 72 15.51 1.97 -10.38
N GLY A 73 14.57 1.23 -9.77
CA GLY A 73 13.13 1.48 -9.84
C GLY A 73 12.70 2.62 -8.92
N ALA A 74 11.91 3.56 -9.46
CA ALA A 74 11.30 4.62 -8.66
C ALA A 74 10.05 4.09 -7.95
N ILE A 75 9.95 4.30 -6.63
CA ILE A 75 8.73 3.97 -5.89
C ILE A 75 7.67 4.99 -6.27
N VAL A 76 6.58 4.52 -6.87
CA VAL A 76 5.42 5.35 -7.24
C VAL A 76 4.29 5.25 -6.24
N ALA A 77 4.20 4.14 -5.51
CA ALA A 77 3.31 3.98 -4.36
C ALA A 77 3.86 2.93 -3.39
N SER A 78 3.45 2.99 -2.13
CA SER A 78 3.56 1.88 -1.17
C SER A 78 2.17 1.30 -0.92
N PHE A 79 2.09 0.17 -0.23
CA PHE A 79 0.83 -0.35 0.27
C PHE A 79 1.00 -1.21 1.51
N HIS A 80 -0.08 -1.33 2.29
CA HIS A 80 -0.23 -2.38 3.30
C HIS A 80 -1.70 -2.80 3.47
N THR A 81 -1.92 -3.91 4.19
CA THR A 81 -3.23 -4.50 4.44
C THR A 81 -3.68 -4.31 5.88
N HIS A 82 -4.99 -4.11 6.10
CA HIS A 82 -5.64 -4.16 7.41
C HIS A 82 -6.54 -5.41 7.50
N PRO A 83 -5.99 -6.60 7.78
CA PRO A 83 -6.72 -7.86 7.65
C PRO A 83 -7.68 -8.19 8.79
N ASN A 84 -7.51 -7.56 9.96
CA ASN A 84 -8.34 -7.84 11.13
C ASN A 84 -9.65 -7.05 11.05
N THR A 85 -10.77 -7.74 10.85
CA THR A 85 -12.09 -7.16 10.53
C THR A 85 -13.07 -7.14 11.69
N GLY A 86 -12.65 -7.59 12.88
CA GLY A 86 -13.48 -7.48 14.09
C GLY A 86 -13.79 -6.02 14.44
N GLY A 87 -14.90 -5.78 15.13
CA GLY A 87 -15.37 -4.42 15.43
C GLY A 87 -14.43 -3.56 16.26
N ASP A 88 -13.45 -4.17 16.94
CA ASP A 88 -12.42 -3.49 17.72
C ASP A 88 -11.21 -3.05 16.87
N TYR A 89 -11.16 -3.43 15.59
CA TYR A 89 -10.05 -3.13 14.69
C TYR A 89 -10.41 -2.01 13.71
N LEU A 90 -9.47 -1.09 13.50
CA LEU A 90 -9.66 0.03 12.59
C LEU A 90 -9.36 -0.39 11.14
N GLN A 91 -10.38 -0.31 10.28
CA GLN A 91 -10.25 -0.61 8.85
C GLN A 91 -9.73 0.58 8.02
N GLU A 92 -9.94 1.80 8.50
CA GLU A 92 -9.38 3.02 7.91
C GLU A 92 -7.90 3.21 8.31
N PRO A 93 -7.12 4.02 7.57
CA PRO A 93 -5.79 4.41 7.98
C PRO A 93 -5.77 5.06 9.38
N SER A 94 -4.96 4.51 10.27
CA SER A 94 -4.72 5.05 11.60
C SER A 94 -3.88 6.33 11.52
N GLU A 95 -3.80 7.06 12.65
CA GLU A 95 -2.87 8.19 12.74
C GLU A 95 -1.40 7.75 12.63
N THR A 96 -1.07 6.50 12.94
CA THR A 96 0.29 5.99 12.76
C THR A 96 0.62 5.84 11.27
N ASP A 97 -0.31 5.31 10.48
CA ASP A 97 -0.13 5.13 9.02
C ASP A 97 0.02 6.49 8.33
N LYS A 98 -0.84 7.45 8.70
CA LYS A 98 -0.76 8.83 8.17
C LYS A 98 0.58 9.48 8.48
N ARG A 99 1.12 9.28 9.69
CA ARG A 99 2.44 9.81 10.09
C ARG A 99 3.57 9.09 9.37
N ALA A 100 3.50 7.77 9.22
CA ALA A 100 4.51 6.98 8.53
C ALA A 100 4.71 7.52 7.11
N VAL A 101 3.63 7.73 6.35
CA VAL A 101 3.72 8.28 5.00
C VAL A 101 4.14 9.75 4.98
N ARG A 102 3.56 10.59 5.85
CA ARG A 102 3.83 12.03 5.85
C ARG A 102 5.25 12.36 6.25
N ASP A 103 5.74 11.74 7.31
CA ASP A 103 6.98 12.11 7.99
C ASP A 103 8.20 11.33 7.43
N ASP A 104 7.99 10.33 6.56
CA ASP A 104 9.07 9.66 5.86
C ASP A 104 9.78 10.63 4.88
N PRO A 105 11.08 10.92 5.06
CA PRO A 105 11.79 11.88 4.23
C PRO A 105 12.14 11.35 2.84
N ASP A 106 12.15 10.03 2.65
CA ASP A 106 12.57 9.38 1.42
C ASP A 106 11.39 9.07 0.50
N LEU A 107 10.18 8.78 1.01
CA LEU A 107 8.94 8.62 0.24
C LEU A 107 8.35 9.97 -0.19
N LYS A 108 9.17 10.74 -0.92
CA LYS A 108 8.87 12.10 -1.42
C LYS A 108 9.31 12.28 -2.88
N GLY A 109 9.44 11.19 -3.62
CA GLY A 109 9.75 11.22 -5.05
C GLY A 109 8.69 11.96 -5.86
N ALA A 110 9.09 12.60 -6.97
CA ALA A 110 8.17 13.41 -7.80
C ALA A 110 6.98 12.62 -8.37
N SER A 111 7.14 11.31 -8.55
CA SER A 111 6.11 10.40 -9.04
C SER A 111 5.43 9.59 -7.92
N TYR A 112 5.81 9.80 -6.66
CA TYR A 112 5.23 9.08 -5.53
C TYR A 112 3.87 9.67 -5.18
N ILE A 113 2.83 8.85 -5.30
CA ILE A 113 1.44 9.29 -5.11
C ILE A 113 0.94 9.06 -3.68
N GLY A 114 1.63 8.24 -2.89
CA GLY A 114 1.22 7.88 -1.53
C GLY A 114 1.18 6.37 -1.28
N GLU A 115 0.47 6.00 -0.23
CA GLU A 115 0.33 4.62 0.23
C GLU A 115 -1.11 4.14 0.10
N PHE A 116 -1.29 2.94 -0.46
CA PHE A 116 -2.58 2.27 -0.45
C PHE A 116 -2.78 1.47 0.83
N VAL A 117 -3.89 1.71 1.52
CA VAL A 117 -4.33 0.85 2.63
C VAL A 117 -5.47 -0.01 2.15
N ILE A 118 -5.23 -1.33 2.12
CA ILE A 118 -6.19 -2.33 1.65
C ILE A 118 -6.94 -2.87 2.86
N SER A 119 -8.21 -2.52 2.97
CA SER A 119 -9.11 -3.01 4.02
C SER A 119 -10.15 -3.97 3.43
N GLN A 120 -10.99 -4.57 4.27
CA GLN A 120 -12.00 -5.53 3.81
C GLN A 120 -12.96 -4.95 2.77
N ALA A 121 -13.45 -3.72 3.00
CA ALA A 121 -14.47 -3.10 2.16
C ALA A 121 -13.89 -2.09 1.17
N LYS A 122 -12.86 -1.35 1.60
CA LYS A 122 -12.34 -0.17 0.89
C LYS A 122 -10.83 -0.23 0.70
N ILE A 123 -10.38 0.41 -0.37
CA ILE A 123 -8.98 0.81 -0.54
C ILE A 123 -8.90 2.31 -0.32
N TYR A 124 -7.98 2.71 0.55
CA TYR A 124 -7.67 4.11 0.84
C TYR A 124 -6.34 4.50 0.21
N LEU A 125 -6.15 5.79 -0.03
CA LEU A 125 -4.87 6.39 -0.37
C LEU A 125 -4.49 7.41 0.69
N ILE A 126 -3.34 7.21 1.33
CA ILE A 126 -2.68 8.21 2.16
C ILE A 126 -1.71 9.00 1.25
N ALA A 127 -2.03 10.25 0.95
CA ALA A 127 -1.16 11.12 0.17
C ALA A 127 0.12 11.49 0.95
N PRO A 128 1.20 11.95 0.29
CA PRO A 128 2.47 12.28 0.96
C PRO A 128 2.40 13.37 2.04
N ASN A 129 1.29 14.11 2.12
CA ASN A 129 1.01 15.09 3.18
C ASN A 129 0.21 14.50 4.36
N GLY A 130 -0.12 13.21 4.33
CA GLY A 130 -0.93 12.51 5.32
C GLY A 130 -2.45 12.61 5.12
N GLN A 131 -2.92 13.25 4.06
CA GLN A 131 -4.36 13.30 3.75
C GLN A 131 -4.84 11.93 3.25
N VAL A 132 -6.00 11.49 3.74
CA VAL A 132 -6.61 10.22 3.36
C VAL A 132 -7.76 10.45 2.38
N SER A 133 -7.87 9.58 1.38
CA SER A 133 -9.01 9.49 0.48
C SER A 133 -9.44 8.04 0.33
N GLU A 134 -10.74 7.78 0.35
CA GLU A 134 -11.31 6.50 -0.14
C GLU A 134 -11.26 6.53 -1.67
N ILE A 135 -10.68 5.51 -2.31
CA ILE A 135 -10.44 5.53 -3.76
C ILE A 135 -11.16 4.43 -4.54
N SER A 136 -11.49 3.30 -3.90
CA SER A 136 -12.25 2.21 -4.52
C SER A 136 -12.77 1.22 -3.48
N ASP A 137 -13.75 0.40 -3.85
CA ASP A 137 -14.08 -0.82 -3.12
C ASP A 137 -13.02 -1.90 -3.37
N THR A 138 -12.69 -2.66 -2.33
CA THR A 138 -11.70 -3.75 -2.41
C THR A 138 -12.12 -4.83 -3.40
N SER A 139 -13.41 -5.19 -3.42
CA SER A 139 -13.97 -6.19 -4.35
C SER A 139 -13.90 -5.76 -5.82
N ILE A 140 -13.85 -4.45 -6.11
CA ILE A 140 -13.72 -3.97 -7.49
C ILE A 140 -12.30 -4.17 -8.01
N ILE A 141 -11.29 -3.96 -7.15
CA ILE A 141 -9.88 -4.02 -7.54
C ILE A 141 -9.30 -5.43 -7.41
N LEU A 142 -9.66 -6.16 -6.34
CA LEU A 142 -9.07 -7.46 -6.03
C LEU A 142 -9.93 -8.65 -6.48
N GLY A 143 -11.18 -8.42 -6.86
CA GLY A 143 -12.14 -9.44 -7.28
C GLY A 143 -12.62 -10.29 -6.12
#